data_AF-A0A7S3RIQ2-F1
#
_entry.id   AF-A0A7S3RIQ2-F1
#
_cell.length_a   1.000
_cell.length_b   1.000
_cell.length_c   1.000
_cell.angle_alpha   90.00
_cell.angle_beta   90.00
_cell.angle_gamma   90.00
#
_symmetry.space_group_name_H-M   'P 1'
#
loop_
_entity.id
_entity.type
_entity.pdbx_description
1 polymer ?
#
loop_
_entity_poly.entity_id
_entity_poly.type
_entity_poly.pdbx_seq_one_letter_code
_entity_poly.pdbx_strand_id
1 'polypeptide(L)'
;RVPMCVEPVTSGGVGTRFAVVSTYSGPRALASFARNGAAALLRPQSEEAFAWHAEQREGVVLFAERSVHGNGIVRVTSHGPRWRRMLFDSVEQGLAYLREDESEAAPVLASFQYLRVMAAACAAFCGLRPNTRLDSPRLLCVGLGTAALPSFLAAAYPSLRVEAVEHDPVVIRAAREVLHCRFALRGACAGSGAAGDATFTVTRADGAAHVAGLEEGSLHAVLLDAFDAKGDTP
;
A
#
# COMPACT_ATOMS: atom_id res chain seq x y z
N ARG A 1 23.98 -4.08 5.45
CA ARG A 1 23.15 -3.89 6.66
C ARG A 1 22.86 -2.40 6.77
N VAL A 2 21.64 -1.99 6.44
CA VAL A 2 21.17 -0.61 6.65
C VAL A 2 20.84 -0.49 8.15
N PRO A 3 21.26 0.57 8.85
CA PRO A 3 20.82 0.79 10.24
C PRO A 3 19.31 1.04 10.24
N MET A 4 18.56 0.15 10.90
CA MET A 4 17.13 0.31 11.15
C MET A 4 16.95 1.09 12.44
N CYS A 5 16.16 2.16 12.39
CA CYS A 5 15.64 2.81 13.59
C CYS A 5 14.16 2.47 13.68
N VAL A 6 13.80 1.65 14.68
CA VAL A 6 12.40 1.45 15.09
C VAL A 6 12.26 2.27 16.35
N GLU A 7 11.68 3.48 16.24
CA GLU A 7 11.43 4.31 17.42
C GLU A 7 10.03 3.99 17.96
N PRO A 8 9.92 3.44 19.18
CA PRO A 8 8.66 3.47 19.89
C PRO A 8 8.39 4.92 20.31
N VAL A 9 7.48 5.61 19.61
CA VAL A 9 6.96 6.88 20.11
C VAL A 9 5.96 6.55 21.21
N THR A 10 6.44 6.54 22.45
CA THR A 10 5.56 6.64 23.63
C THR A 10 5.22 8.11 23.82
N SER A 11 4.10 8.58 23.26
CA SER A 11 3.51 9.82 23.76
C SER A 11 3.05 9.56 25.20
N GLY A 12 3.49 10.41 26.13
CA GLY A 12 3.07 10.34 27.52
C GLY A 12 1.56 10.48 27.61
N GLY A 13 0.91 9.42 28.05
CA GLY A 13 -0.55 9.30 28.10
C GLY A 13 -1.12 8.81 26.76
N VAL A 14 -2.21 8.05 26.86
CA VAL A 14 -3.10 7.65 25.76
C VAL A 14 -2.78 6.30 25.09
N GLY A 15 -3.78 5.40 25.07
CA GLY A 15 -3.71 4.01 24.63
C GLY A 15 -3.62 3.78 23.11
N THR A 16 -3.30 4.78 22.32
CA THR A 16 -3.00 4.62 20.89
C THR A 16 -1.50 4.52 20.71
N ARG A 17 -1.09 3.53 19.93
CA ARG A 17 0.31 3.17 19.80
C ARG A 17 0.75 3.27 18.32
N PHE A 18 1.88 3.92 18.08
CA PHE A 18 2.38 4.22 16.73
C PHE A 18 3.52 3.27 16.33
N ALA A 19 3.50 2.83 15.07
CA ALA A 19 4.63 2.16 14.44
C ALA A 19 5.07 2.99 13.23
N VAL A 20 6.21 3.67 13.35
CA VAL A 20 6.84 4.38 12.23
C VAL A 20 8.00 3.51 11.72
N VAL A 21 7.92 3.12 10.44
CA VAL A 21 9.01 2.41 9.76
C VAL A 21 9.44 3.25 8.57
N SER A 22 10.51 4.03 8.75
CA SER A 22 11.14 4.75 7.64
C SER A 22 12.27 3.90 7.06
N THR A 23 12.18 3.57 5.77
CA THR A 23 13.29 2.97 5.04
C THR A 23 13.72 3.91 3.93
N TYR A 24 14.93 4.46 4.05
CA TYR A 24 15.53 5.26 3.00
C TYR A 24 16.06 4.35 1.89
N SER A 25 15.37 4.27 0.76
CA SER A 25 15.86 3.60 -0.45
C SER A 25 16.68 4.58 -1.29
N GLY A 26 17.94 4.81 -0.88
CA GLY A 26 18.89 5.53 -1.71
C GLY A 26 19.24 4.75 -3.00
N PRO A 27 19.73 5.42 -4.07
CA PRO A 27 20.01 4.83 -5.39
C PRO A 27 21.09 3.73 -5.41
N ARG A 28 21.65 3.34 -4.25
CA ARG A 28 22.65 2.27 -4.11
C ARG A 28 22.06 0.90 -3.74
N ALA A 29 20.75 0.77 -3.56
CA ALA A 29 20.11 -0.54 -3.30
C ALA A 29 19.95 -1.41 -4.57
N LEU A 30 20.11 -0.84 -5.77
CA LEU A 30 19.90 -1.52 -7.06
C LEU A 30 21.13 -2.31 -7.59
N ALA A 31 22.31 -2.19 -6.97
CA ALA A 31 23.56 -2.65 -7.59
C ALA A 31 24.01 -4.09 -7.24
N SER A 32 23.14 -4.96 -6.72
CA SER A 32 23.55 -6.34 -6.36
C SER A 32 22.50 -7.42 -6.62
N PHE A 33 21.78 -7.43 -7.73
CA PHE A 33 20.82 -8.53 -7.98
C PHE A 33 20.73 -9.06 -9.42
N ALA A 34 21.74 -8.81 -10.25
CA ALA A 34 21.94 -9.56 -11.49
C ALA A 34 22.59 -10.92 -11.17
N ARG A 35 21.79 -12.00 -11.01
CA ARG A 35 22.24 -13.36 -11.37
C ARG A 35 21.24 -14.51 -11.42
N ASN A 36 20.00 -14.45 -10.92
CA ASN A 36 19.18 -15.68 -10.85
C ASN A 36 17.73 -15.52 -11.36
N GLY A 37 17.51 -15.69 -12.66
CA GLY A 37 16.17 -15.89 -13.24
C GLY A 37 15.40 -17.09 -12.64
N ALA A 38 16.10 -18.07 -12.07
CA ALA A 38 15.49 -19.18 -11.35
C ALA A 38 14.75 -18.74 -10.07
N ALA A 39 15.21 -17.69 -9.37
CA ALA A 39 14.56 -17.19 -8.15
C ALA A 39 13.24 -16.46 -8.47
N ALA A 40 13.18 -15.75 -9.60
CA ALA A 40 11.96 -15.11 -10.10
C ALA A 40 10.86 -16.13 -10.44
N LEU A 41 11.24 -17.30 -10.97
CA LEU A 41 10.31 -18.41 -11.25
C LEU A 41 9.79 -19.09 -9.97
N LEU A 42 10.60 -19.15 -8.92
CA LEU A 42 10.23 -19.77 -7.63
C LEU A 42 9.35 -18.86 -6.77
N ARG A 43 9.42 -17.54 -6.95
CA ARG A 43 8.60 -16.55 -6.24
C ARG A 43 8.12 -15.48 -7.24
N PRO A 44 7.08 -15.78 -8.04
CA PRO A 44 6.62 -14.88 -9.10
C PRO A 44 6.06 -13.55 -8.58
N GLN A 45 5.81 -13.43 -7.28
CA GLN A 45 5.26 -12.27 -6.59
C GLN A 45 6.31 -11.61 -5.69
N SER A 46 7.43 -11.20 -6.27
CA SER A 46 8.51 -10.51 -5.54
C SER A 46 9.11 -9.36 -6.34
N GLU A 47 9.78 -8.44 -5.66
CA GLU A 47 10.55 -7.34 -6.26
C GLU A 47 11.52 -7.82 -7.33
N GLU A 48 12.20 -8.94 -7.06
CA GLU A 48 13.17 -9.53 -7.98
C GLU A 48 12.48 -10.07 -9.23
N ALA A 49 11.30 -10.67 -9.08
CA ALA A 49 10.50 -11.11 -10.21
C ALA A 49 9.98 -9.92 -11.04
N PHE A 50 9.54 -8.83 -10.39
CA PHE A 50 9.18 -7.61 -11.09
C PHE A 50 10.37 -7.02 -11.86
N ALA A 51 11.53 -6.86 -11.22
CA ALA A 51 12.73 -6.31 -11.84
C ALA A 51 13.12 -7.10 -13.09
N TRP A 52 13.09 -8.44 -13.01
CA TRP A 52 13.33 -9.29 -14.17
C TRP A 52 12.32 -9.03 -15.30
N HIS A 53 11.03 -8.92 -15.00
CA HIS A 53 10.02 -8.61 -16.02
C HIS A 53 10.18 -7.22 -16.63
N ALA A 54 10.57 -6.22 -15.83
CA ALA A 54 10.78 -4.85 -16.26
C ALA A 54 12.03 -4.68 -17.12
N GLU A 55 13.08 -5.47 -16.90
CA GLU A 55 14.29 -5.49 -17.74
C GLU A 55 14.05 -6.16 -19.10
N GLN A 56 13.19 -7.18 -19.13
CA GLN A 56 12.97 -7.99 -20.33
C GLN A 56 11.88 -7.42 -21.25
N ARG A 57 11.05 -6.50 -20.75
CA ARG A 57 9.90 -5.98 -21.48
C ARG A 57 9.73 -4.50 -21.24
N GLU A 58 9.60 -3.76 -22.34
CA GLU A 58 9.18 -2.37 -22.27
C GLU A 58 7.81 -2.25 -21.60
N GLY A 59 7.68 -1.30 -20.69
CA GLY A 59 6.44 -1.11 -19.94
C GLY A 59 5.36 -0.47 -20.81
N VAL A 60 4.15 -1.03 -20.81
CA VAL A 60 3.01 -0.43 -21.53
C VAL A 60 2.25 0.48 -20.56
N VAL A 61 2.08 1.75 -20.92
CA VAL A 61 1.30 2.71 -20.13
C VAL A 61 -0.18 2.35 -20.24
N LEU A 62 -0.81 2.02 -19.12
CA LEU A 62 -2.24 1.74 -19.04
C LEU A 62 -3.04 2.95 -18.57
N PHE A 63 -2.40 3.82 -17.79
CA PHE A 63 -3.03 4.99 -17.19
C PHE A 63 -1.98 6.08 -17.01
N ALA A 64 -2.33 7.31 -17.30
CA ALA A 64 -1.53 8.50 -17.00
C ALA A 64 -2.47 9.69 -16.85
N GLU A 65 -2.57 10.24 -15.64
CA GLU A 65 -3.44 11.38 -15.38
C GLU A 65 -2.78 12.35 -14.39
N ARG A 66 -2.99 13.65 -14.63
CA ARG A 66 -2.49 14.71 -13.75
C ARG A 66 -3.32 14.75 -12.47
N SER A 67 -2.64 14.82 -11.33
CA SER A 67 -3.28 15.05 -10.04
C SER A 67 -4.16 16.30 -10.06
N VAL A 68 -5.29 16.23 -9.38
CA VAL A 68 -6.17 17.38 -9.14
C VAL A 68 -5.51 18.46 -8.28
N HIS A 69 -4.49 18.09 -7.51
CA HIS A 69 -3.71 18.99 -6.65
C HIS A 69 -2.56 19.66 -7.42
N GLY A 70 -2.40 19.33 -8.71
CA GLY A 70 -1.38 19.91 -9.59
C GLY A 70 0.06 19.52 -9.26
N ASN A 71 0.25 18.57 -8.35
CA ASN A 71 1.56 18.17 -7.82
C ASN A 71 2.29 17.10 -8.66
N GLY A 72 1.68 16.53 -9.71
CA GLY A 72 2.37 15.60 -10.61
C GLY A 72 1.43 14.79 -11.50
N ILE A 73 1.96 13.75 -12.14
CA ILE A 73 1.22 12.78 -12.96
C ILE A 73 1.26 11.40 -12.30
N VAL A 74 0.09 10.82 -12.03
CA VAL A 74 -0.04 9.42 -11.63
C VAL A 74 -0.02 8.56 -12.89
N ARG A 75 0.91 7.60 -12.96
CA ARG A 75 1.09 6.71 -14.11
C ARG A 75 1.05 5.24 -13.67
N VAL A 76 0.31 4.41 -14.39
CA VAL A 76 0.37 2.94 -14.24
C VAL A 76 0.97 2.32 -15.49
N THR A 77 2.01 1.50 -15.32
CA THR A 77 2.63 0.73 -16.41
C THR A 77 2.50 -0.77 -16.16
N SER A 78 2.18 -1.56 -17.19
CA SER A 78 2.26 -3.02 -17.13
C SER A 78 3.63 -3.52 -17.56
N HIS A 79 4.12 -4.57 -16.88
CA HIS A 79 5.39 -5.23 -17.18
C HIS A 79 5.17 -6.73 -17.33
N GLY A 80 4.74 -7.16 -18.52
CA GLY A 80 4.22 -8.52 -18.71
C GLY A 80 2.75 -8.65 -18.26
N PRO A 81 2.22 -9.88 -18.19
CA PRO A 81 0.77 -10.08 -18.06
C PRO A 81 0.22 -9.55 -16.73
N ARG A 82 0.91 -9.83 -15.62
CA ARG A 82 0.36 -9.63 -14.27
C ARG A 82 0.96 -8.49 -13.46
N TRP A 83 2.15 -8.00 -13.82
CA TRP A 83 2.77 -6.90 -13.07
C TRP A 83 2.23 -5.56 -13.49
N ARG A 84 1.94 -4.72 -12.50
CA ARG A 84 1.61 -3.32 -12.64
C ARG A 84 2.49 -2.50 -11.70
N ARG A 85 3.01 -1.38 -12.19
CA ARG A 85 3.74 -0.39 -11.39
C ARG A 85 2.98 0.91 -11.40
N MET A 86 2.82 1.53 -10.23
CA MET A 86 2.30 2.89 -10.11
C MET A 86 3.44 3.86 -9.78
N LEU A 87 3.50 4.95 -10.53
CA LEU A 87 4.39 6.08 -10.30
C LEU A 87 3.57 7.35 -10.06
N PHE A 88 4.07 8.24 -9.21
CA PHE A 88 3.66 9.64 -9.13
C PHE A 88 4.86 10.48 -9.56
N ASP A 89 4.82 10.96 -10.80
CA ASP A 89 5.98 11.45 -11.56
C ASP A 89 7.14 10.44 -11.57
N SER A 90 8.19 10.71 -10.80
CA SER A 90 9.37 9.84 -10.66
C SER A 90 9.36 9.00 -9.40
N VAL A 91 8.39 9.20 -8.50
CA VAL A 91 8.29 8.49 -7.22
C VAL A 91 7.47 7.23 -7.42
N GLU A 92 8.04 6.08 -7.05
CA GLU A 92 7.32 4.81 -7.11
C GLU A 92 6.36 4.69 -5.93
N GLN A 93 5.06 4.58 -6.24
CA GLN A 93 3.98 4.47 -5.26
C GLN A 93 3.66 3.01 -4.90
N GLY A 94 4.28 2.07 -5.63
CA GLY A 94 4.19 0.64 -5.35
C GLY A 94 4.02 -0.22 -6.60
N LEU A 95 4.00 -1.52 -6.36
CA LEU A 95 3.71 -2.55 -7.35
C LEU A 95 2.40 -3.25 -7.00
N ALA A 96 1.73 -3.76 -8.01
CA ALA A 96 0.63 -4.70 -7.88
C ALA A 96 0.86 -5.91 -8.78
N TYR A 97 0.40 -7.06 -8.31
CA TYR A 97 0.42 -8.30 -9.06
C TYR A 97 -1.00 -8.78 -9.25
N LEU A 98 -1.47 -8.92 -10.49
CA LEU A 98 -2.82 -9.42 -10.75
C LEU A 98 -2.91 -10.93 -10.50
N ARG A 99 -4.10 -11.41 -10.16
CA ARG A 99 -4.42 -12.84 -10.10
C ARG A 99 -4.29 -13.49 -11.48
N GLU A 100 -4.37 -14.82 -11.52
CA GLU A 100 -4.19 -15.60 -12.76
C GLU A 100 -5.19 -15.25 -13.87
N ASP A 101 -6.42 -14.92 -13.48
CA ASP A 101 -7.49 -14.48 -14.38
C ASP A 101 -7.42 -12.99 -14.72
N GLU A 102 -6.42 -12.28 -14.20
CA GLU A 102 -6.22 -10.83 -14.33
C GLU A 102 -7.41 -9.97 -13.88
N SER A 103 -8.36 -10.55 -13.13
CA SER A 103 -9.61 -9.88 -12.75
C SER A 103 -9.46 -8.93 -11.56
N GLU A 104 -8.43 -9.14 -10.74
CA GLU A 104 -8.15 -8.36 -9.55
C GLU A 104 -6.68 -8.39 -9.14
N ALA A 105 -6.25 -7.39 -8.36
CA ALA A 105 -4.98 -7.44 -7.66
C ALA A 105 -4.96 -8.57 -6.61
N ALA A 106 -3.88 -9.35 -6.60
CA ALA A 106 -3.60 -10.28 -5.52
C ALA A 106 -3.23 -9.49 -4.23
N PRO A 107 -3.78 -9.84 -3.06
CA PRO A 107 -3.51 -9.14 -1.80
C PRO A 107 -2.16 -9.58 -1.23
N VAL A 108 -1.08 -9.25 -1.94
CA VAL A 108 0.28 -9.71 -1.64
C VAL A 108 1.23 -8.52 -1.55
N LEU A 109 2.18 -8.60 -0.63
CA LEU A 109 3.25 -7.59 -0.48
C LEU A 109 4.39 -7.87 -1.47
N ALA A 110 4.02 -8.05 -2.73
CA ALA A 110 4.94 -8.27 -3.85
C ALA A 110 5.74 -7.01 -4.22
N SER A 111 5.36 -5.87 -3.62
CA SER A 111 5.85 -4.53 -3.88
C SER A 111 7.22 -4.24 -3.29
N PHE A 112 7.32 -3.93 -1.99
CA PHE A 112 8.57 -3.46 -1.40
C PHE A 112 8.89 -4.15 -0.07
N GLN A 113 10.18 -4.32 0.22
CA GLN A 113 10.69 -4.88 1.47
C GLN A 113 10.15 -4.08 2.68
N TYR A 114 10.02 -2.76 2.55
CA TYR A 114 9.53 -1.91 3.62
C TYR A 114 8.07 -2.20 3.97
N LEU A 115 7.20 -2.49 2.98
CA LEU A 115 5.81 -2.86 3.22
C LEU A 115 5.70 -4.19 3.98
N ARG A 116 6.59 -5.15 3.68
CA ARG A 116 6.70 -6.41 4.43
C ARG A 116 7.10 -6.18 5.89
N VAL A 117 8.05 -5.25 6.12
CA VAL A 117 8.46 -4.86 7.47
C VAL A 117 7.33 -4.15 8.21
N MET A 118 6.63 -3.21 7.57
CA MET A 118 5.50 -2.50 8.16
C MET A 118 4.37 -3.45 8.56
N ALA A 119 3.99 -4.37 7.68
CA ALA A 119 2.96 -5.36 7.99
C ALA A 119 3.38 -6.29 9.15
N ALA A 120 4.64 -6.77 9.15
CA ALA A 120 5.16 -7.62 10.22
C ALA A 120 5.24 -6.88 11.57
N ALA A 121 5.70 -5.63 11.55
CA ALA A 121 5.76 -4.77 12.73
C ALA A 121 4.35 -4.54 13.28
N CYS A 122 3.40 -4.14 12.43
CA CYS A 122 2.00 -3.96 12.82
C CYS A 122 1.40 -5.23 13.43
N ALA A 123 1.65 -6.39 12.82
CA ALA A 123 1.16 -7.67 13.33
C ALA A 123 1.71 -7.98 14.73
N ALA A 124 3.02 -7.85 14.92
CA ALA A 124 3.65 -8.05 16.22
C ALA A 124 3.12 -7.05 17.26
N PHE A 125 3.00 -5.79 16.85
CA PHE A 125 2.64 -4.66 17.69
C PHE A 125 1.20 -4.74 18.19
N CYS A 126 0.28 -5.14 17.32
CA CYS A 126 -1.14 -5.35 17.64
C CYS A 126 -1.42 -6.74 18.22
N GLY A 127 -0.40 -7.59 18.42
CA GLY A 127 -0.59 -8.96 18.90
C GLY A 127 -1.42 -9.84 17.96
N LEU A 128 -1.40 -9.52 16.66
CA LEU A 128 -2.13 -10.26 15.63
C LEU A 128 -1.45 -11.61 15.43
N ARG A 129 -2.09 -12.66 15.94
CA ARG A 129 -1.75 -14.04 15.67
C ARG A 129 -2.91 -14.71 14.96
N PRO A 130 -2.67 -15.78 14.18
CA PRO A 130 -3.74 -16.65 13.76
C PRO A 130 -4.59 -17.04 14.97
N ASN A 131 -5.90 -16.77 14.92
CA ASN A 131 -6.89 -17.01 15.98
C ASN A 131 -6.93 -16.03 17.17
N THR A 132 -6.21 -14.90 17.16
CA THR A 132 -6.44 -13.84 18.16
C THR A 132 -7.82 -13.20 17.92
N ARG A 133 -8.71 -13.28 18.92
CA ARG A 133 -9.95 -12.50 18.95
C ARG A 133 -9.67 -11.17 19.64
N LEU A 134 -9.44 -10.13 18.86
CA LEU A 134 -9.58 -8.75 19.31
C LEU A 134 -11.02 -8.32 19.02
N ASP A 135 -11.63 -7.55 19.92
CA ASP A 135 -12.98 -7.02 19.70
C ASP A 135 -12.94 -5.91 18.64
N SER A 136 -13.18 -6.28 17.38
CA SER A 136 -13.22 -5.39 16.20
C SER A 136 -12.00 -4.47 16.05
N PRO A 137 -10.77 -5.00 15.98
CA PRO A 137 -9.55 -4.20 15.85
C PRO A 137 -9.58 -3.36 14.56
N ARG A 138 -9.36 -2.06 14.71
CA ARG A 138 -9.36 -1.08 13.62
C ARG A 138 -7.94 -0.64 13.31
N LEU A 139 -7.55 -0.77 12.04
CA LEU A 139 -6.28 -0.29 11.51
C LEU A 139 -6.54 0.81 10.48
N LEU A 140 -5.73 1.86 10.53
CA LEU A 140 -5.73 2.93 9.54
C LEU A 140 -4.41 2.94 8.77
N CYS A 141 -4.48 2.87 7.44
CA CYS A 141 -3.37 3.17 6.53
C CYS A 141 -3.54 4.60 6.01
N VAL A 142 -2.59 5.47 6.29
CA VAL A 142 -2.53 6.81 5.70
C VAL A 142 -1.71 6.69 4.42
N GLY A 143 -2.33 6.98 3.28
CA GLY A 143 -1.84 6.67 1.94
C GLY A 143 -2.47 5.38 1.38
N LEU A 144 -2.69 5.35 0.06
CA LEU A 144 -3.21 4.17 -0.64
C LEU A 144 -2.17 3.53 -1.56
N GLY A 145 -1.48 4.33 -2.40
CA GLY A 145 -0.57 3.82 -3.43
C GLY A 145 -1.22 2.75 -4.31
N THR A 146 -0.60 1.58 -4.43
CA THR A 146 -1.17 0.40 -5.13
C THR A 146 -2.14 -0.43 -4.28
N ALA A 147 -2.52 0.05 -3.10
CA ALA A 147 -3.31 -0.66 -2.10
C ALA A 147 -2.72 -1.97 -1.57
N ALA A 148 -1.43 -2.24 -1.80
CA ALA A 148 -0.79 -3.50 -1.44
C ALA A 148 -0.86 -3.77 0.08
N LEU A 149 -0.56 -2.75 0.90
CA LEU A 149 -0.58 -2.88 2.37
C LEU A 149 -1.99 -3.08 2.95
N PRO A 150 -2.98 -2.20 2.69
CA PRO A 150 -4.32 -2.39 3.26
C PRO A 150 -5.00 -3.66 2.75
N SER A 151 -4.82 -4.03 1.46
CA SER A 151 -5.39 -5.27 0.93
C SER A 151 -4.78 -6.52 1.55
N PHE A 152 -3.46 -6.55 1.74
CA PHE A 152 -2.78 -7.65 2.41
C PHE A 152 -3.25 -7.81 3.86
N LEU A 153 -3.32 -6.72 4.63
CA LEU A 153 -3.74 -6.76 6.03
C LEU A 153 -5.18 -7.27 6.16
N ALA A 154 -6.09 -6.80 5.30
CA ALA A 154 -7.47 -7.25 5.28
C ALA A 154 -7.60 -8.75 4.93
N ALA A 155 -6.82 -9.23 3.96
CA ALA A 155 -6.84 -10.63 3.55
C ALA A 155 -6.19 -11.57 4.59
N ALA A 156 -5.06 -11.15 5.17
CA ALA A 156 -4.30 -11.96 6.13
C ALA A 156 -4.98 -12.04 7.51
N TYR A 157 -5.77 -11.03 7.88
CA TYR A 157 -6.45 -10.96 9.17
C TYR A 157 -7.92 -10.53 9.01
N PRO A 158 -8.83 -11.46 8.66
CA PRO A 158 -10.24 -11.15 8.36
C PRO A 158 -11.04 -10.51 9.51
N SER A 159 -10.55 -10.59 10.75
CA SER A 159 -11.15 -9.92 11.91
C SER A 159 -10.79 -8.43 12.02
N LEU A 160 -9.78 -7.96 11.25
CA LEU A 160 -9.39 -6.56 11.21
C LEU A 160 -10.35 -5.74 10.35
N ARG A 161 -10.75 -4.59 10.88
CA ARG A 161 -11.34 -3.52 10.08
C ARG A 161 -10.22 -2.63 9.57
N VAL A 162 -9.85 -2.81 8.32
CA VAL A 162 -8.82 -2.01 7.66
C VAL A 162 -9.47 -0.84 6.92
N GLU A 163 -8.98 0.36 7.21
CA GLU A 163 -9.31 1.59 6.51
C GLU A 163 -8.04 2.18 5.91
N ALA A 164 -8.15 2.77 4.72
CA ALA A 164 -7.10 3.57 4.11
C ALA A 164 -7.64 4.98 3.84
N VAL A 165 -6.77 5.98 3.94
CA VAL A 165 -7.09 7.37 3.60
C VAL A 165 -6.19 7.81 2.47
N GLU A 166 -6.79 8.35 1.42
CA GLU A 166 -6.07 8.87 0.26
C GLU A 166 -6.63 10.23 -0.13
N HIS A 167 -5.72 11.19 -0.29
CA HIS A 167 -6.08 12.58 -0.60
C HIS A 167 -6.31 12.79 -2.09
N ASP A 168 -5.57 12.07 -2.93
CA ASP A 168 -5.61 12.22 -4.38
C ASP A 168 -6.63 11.27 -5.03
N PRO A 169 -7.73 11.78 -5.60
CA PRO A 169 -8.71 10.94 -6.30
C PRO A 169 -8.12 10.22 -7.52
N VAL A 170 -7.03 10.73 -8.11
CA VAL A 170 -6.36 10.09 -9.25
C VAL A 170 -5.69 8.79 -8.82
N VAL A 171 -5.05 8.77 -7.64
CA VAL A 171 -4.46 7.56 -7.05
C VAL A 171 -5.56 6.53 -6.74
N ILE A 172 -6.69 6.97 -6.17
CA ILE A 172 -7.84 6.11 -5.89
C ILE A 172 -8.38 5.45 -7.17
N ARG A 173 -8.55 6.24 -8.25
CA ARG A 173 -9.01 5.70 -9.54
C ARG A 173 -8.00 4.75 -10.14
N ALA A 174 -6.71 5.09 -10.14
CA ALA A 174 -5.66 4.21 -10.64
C ALA A 174 -5.67 2.85 -9.91
N ALA A 175 -5.77 2.86 -8.58
CA ALA A 175 -5.87 1.64 -7.78
C ALA A 175 -7.15 0.82 -8.09
N ARG A 176 -8.30 1.49 -8.24
CA ARG A 176 -9.58 0.80 -8.44
C ARG A 176 -9.78 0.29 -9.86
N GLU A 177 -9.58 1.16 -10.84
CA GLU A 177 -10.00 0.96 -12.23
C GLU A 177 -8.92 0.27 -13.06
N VAL A 178 -7.63 0.47 -12.72
CA VAL A 178 -6.50 -0.01 -13.52
C VAL A 178 -5.76 -1.14 -12.83
N LEU A 179 -5.62 -1.08 -11.49
CA LEU A 179 -5.02 -2.16 -10.69
C LEU A 179 -6.06 -3.17 -10.21
N HIS A 180 -7.35 -2.89 -10.40
CA HIS A 180 -8.46 -3.76 -10.01
C HIS A 180 -8.45 -4.12 -8.50
N CYS A 181 -8.07 -3.15 -7.64
CA CYS A 181 -8.12 -3.32 -6.20
C CYS A 181 -9.57 -3.27 -5.68
N ARG A 182 -9.98 -4.26 -4.89
CA ARG A 182 -11.33 -4.37 -4.33
C ARG A 182 -11.48 -3.68 -2.97
N PHE A 183 -11.95 -2.44 -3.01
CA PHE A 183 -12.31 -1.66 -1.80
C PHE A 183 -13.63 -0.90 -1.94
N ALA A 184 -14.23 -0.60 -0.80
CA ALA A 184 -15.38 0.30 -0.69
C ALA A 184 -14.86 1.73 -0.57
N LEU A 185 -15.47 2.68 -1.29
CA LEU A 185 -15.12 4.10 -1.20
C LEU A 185 -16.12 4.81 -0.29
N ARG A 186 -15.65 5.53 0.72
CA ARG A 186 -16.44 6.41 1.58
C ARG A 186 -16.24 7.89 1.21
N GLY A 187 -17.33 8.66 1.22
CA GLY A 187 -17.33 10.11 0.99
C GLY A 187 -18.32 10.58 -0.09
N ALA A 188 -18.35 11.90 -0.34
CA ALA A 188 -19.31 12.59 -1.21
C ALA A 188 -19.33 12.14 -2.69
N CYS A 189 -18.37 11.32 -3.12
CA CYS A 189 -18.28 10.77 -4.48
C CYS A 189 -18.36 9.24 -4.51
N ALA A 190 -18.87 8.60 -3.45
CA ALA A 190 -19.15 7.17 -3.45
C ALA A 190 -20.26 6.88 -4.47
N GLY A 191 -19.89 6.66 -5.73
CA GLY A 191 -20.79 6.04 -6.70
C GLY A 191 -21.33 4.73 -6.13
N SER A 192 -22.52 4.32 -6.58
CA SER A 192 -23.29 3.16 -6.10
C SER A 192 -22.65 1.78 -6.34
N GLY A 193 -21.32 1.71 -6.45
CA GLY A 193 -20.57 0.46 -6.60
C GLY A 193 -20.75 -0.40 -5.36
N ALA A 194 -21.36 -1.57 -5.55
CA ALA A 194 -21.79 -2.48 -4.50
C ALA A 194 -20.69 -2.74 -3.47
N ALA A 195 -21.00 -2.47 -2.19
CA ALA A 195 -20.19 -2.80 -1.03
C ALA A 195 -20.02 -4.32 -0.79
N GLY A 196 -20.58 -5.17 -1.66
CA GLY A 196 -20.80 -6.59 -1.41
C GLY A 196 -19.56 -7.49 -1.42
N ASP A 197 -18.41 -7.02 -1.92
CA ASP A 197 -17.16 -7.81 -1.98
C ASP A 197 -15.90 -6.97 -1.67
N ALA A 198 -16.08 -5.84 -0.99
CA ALA A 198 -14.96 -4.98 -0.61
C ALA A 198 -14.18 -5.59 0.57
N THR A 199 -12.86 -5.70 0.42
CA THR A 199 -11.99 -6.29 1.46
C THR A 199 -11.58 -5.28 2.53
N PHE A 200 -11.49 -4.00 2.17
CA PHE A 200 -11.20 -2.88 3.07
C PHE A 200 -11.93 -1.62 2.59
N THR A 201 -11.87 -0.55 3.37
CA THR A 201 -12.48 0.74 3.03
C THR A 201 -11.42 1.79 2.70
N VAL A 202 -11.69 2.62 1.70
CA VAL A 202 -10.92 3.82 1.38
C VAL A 202 -11.79 5.04 1.65
N THR A 203 -11.26 6.01 2.39
CA THR A 203 -11.86 7.32 2.60
C THR A 203 -11.05 8.35 1.82
N ARG A 204 -11.71 9.12 0.94
CA ARG A 204 -11.04 10.24 0.27
C ARG A 204 -10.97 11.43 1.22
N ALA A 205 -9.81 11.70 1.79
CA ALA A 205 -9.59 12.80 2.72
C ALA A 205 -8.10 13.13 2.84
N ASP A 206 -7.82 14.31 3.41
CA ASP A 206 -6.50 14.61 3.96
C ASP A 206 -6.23 13.70 5.17
N GLY A 207 -5.05 13.09 5.22
CA GLY A 207 -4.70 12.11 6.26
C GLY A 207 -4.64 12.72 7.66
N ALA A 208 -4.02 13.90 7.80
CA ALA A 208 -3.88 14.57 9.07
C ALA A 208 -5.24 15.03 9.62
N ALA A 209 -6.07 15.64 8.78
CA ALA A 209 -7.42 16.06 9.12
C ALA A 209 -8.33 14.87 9.46
N HIS A 210 -8.20 13.76 8.74
CA HIS A 210 -8.94 12.54 9.05
C HIS A 210 -8.56 12.00 10.43
N VAL A 211 -7.26 11.87 10.72
CA VAL A 211 -6.78 11.39 12.03
C VAL A 211 -7.21 12.32 13.17
N ALA A 212 -7.14 13.64 12.97
CA ALA A 212 -7.56 14.62 13.97
C ALA A 212 -9.07 14.57 14.30
N GLY A 213 -9.89 14.06 13.38
CA GLY A 213 -11.33 13.87 13.57
C GLY A 213 -11.71 12.55 14.25
N LEU A 214 -10.76 11.66 14.53
CA LEU A 214 -11.04 10.38 15.16
C LEU A 214 -11.11 10.49 16.68
N GLU A 215 -12.01 9.71 17.28
CA GLU A 215 -12.06 9.55 18.73
C GLU A 215 -10.78 8.87 19.23
N GLU A 216 -10.27 9.35 20.36
CA GLU A 216 -9.11 8.80 21.03
C GLU A 216 -9.33 7.33 21.41
N GLY A 217 -8.31 6.47 21.19
CA GLY A 217 -8.42 5.03 21.45
C GLY A 217 -9.29 4.25 20.45
N SER A 218 -9.86 4.90 19.42
CA SER A 218 -10.70 4.23 18.41
C SER A 218 -9.92 3.39 17.39
N LEU A 219 -8.59 3.53 17.35
CA LEU A 219 -7.67 2.78 16.48
C LEU A 219 -6.66 1.97 17.29
N HIS A 220 -6.32 0.79 16.78
CA HIS A 220 -5.30 -0.09 17.38
C HIS A 220 -3.90 0.22 16.86
N ALA A 221 -3.78 0.59 15.58
CA ALA A 221 -2.56 1.12 15.01
C ALA A 221 -2.86 1.98 13.78
N VAL A 222 -1.93 2.88 13.51
CA VAL A 222 -1.86 3.71 12.30
C VAL A 222 -0.57 3.35 11.57
N LEU A 223 -0.69 3.06 10.28
CA LEU A 223 0.43 2.87 9.37
C LEU A 223 0.50 4.09 8.45
N LEU A 224 1.63 4.81 8.47
CA LEU A 224 1.86 5.97 7.63
C LEU A 224 2.72 5.57 6.43
N ASP A 225 2.08 5.50 5.26
CA ASP A 225 2.68 5.12 3.96
C ASP A 225 2.18 6.09 2.88
N ALA A 226 2.39 7.38 3.14
CA ALA A 226 1.95 8.47 2.26
C ALA A 226 3.18 9.21 1.74
N PHE A 227 3.25 9.35 0.41
CA PHE A 227 4.32 10.07 -0.29
C PHE A 227 3.72 10.90 -1.42
N ASP A 228 4.12 12.17 -1.50
CA ASP A 228 3.77 13.03 -2.62
C ASP A 228 4.66 12.73 -3.86
N ALA A 229 4.48 13.52 -4.93
CA ALA A 229 5.25 13.39 -6.16
C ALA A 229 6.75 13.73 -6.02
N LYS A 230 7.17 14.28 -4.88
CA LYS A 230 8.59 14.54 -4.53
C LYS A 230 9.18 13.44 -3.64
N GLY A 231 8.34 12.57 -3.10
CA GLY A 231 8.73 11.52 -2.16
C GLY A 231 8.74 12.01 -0.71
N ASP A 232 8.16 13.18 -0.46
CA ASP A 232 7.98 13.71 0.89
C ASP A 232 6.70 13.13 1.48
N THR A 233 6.68 12.87 2.79
CA THR A 233 5.42 12.58 3.50
C THR A 233 4.63 13.88 3.60
N PRO A 234 3.45 13.98 2.96
CA PRO A 234 2.66 15.20 2.93
C PRO A 234 2.07 15.56 4.30
#